data_AF-A0A1Y3A8U6-F1
#
_entry.id   AF-A0A1Y3A8U6-F1
#
_cell.length_a   1.000
_cell.length_b   1.000
_cell.length_c   1.000
_cell.angle_alpha   90.00
_cell.angle_beta   90.00
_cell.angle_gamma   90.00
#
_symmetry.space_group_name_H-M   'P 1'
#
loop_
_entity.id
_entity.type
_entity.pdbx_description
1 polymer ?
#
loop_
_entity_poly.entity_id
_entity_poly.type
_entity_poly.pdbx_seq_one_letter_code
_entity_poly.pdbx_strand_id
1 'polypeptide(L)'
;MDVGRFEGVQSGIAERTELASGSGTTAVSFESVRSVESVESVVGVTGGYGSTPLAAVSAAVLLVVAVGALVVYRRQGTITFGGLSTSPTGGSASDGGGTSIDGNGGTSGETEPKVGESDRLDSDGANTEFDDRIGDRTLDRLEPVTPDAVSQVRDRLPLGRNAAPSAVDAIERDLRQAIEGALDEGLFDPTVTSPLGGTYDIVNLPSRFRELTVPPQGETVHVADLEGVVRDALSGRDLHEVARTVAAVHEHYQEIESHIRRREGSFLETRREAEHTLEDIRVMTDRFDGALADRVREFVVDGRHEALLGVRDIERRIDTADRSFHACAFNDANRAIRDAERAGDDLLMAVDFLGGVTGTIDHGSGRVKVPERVDDAFVADLVPILEQQYTVGIELDADEIVVSGGEPSQSGGRGSAPSGGGGGSRPAGGGSGSEPEASGPPSSGDSTGSSRERGGGREQLTPDAVADEILFVLRELDDRGGNGAVECQTELLPEAVARREVLEPLATFCRRQTDLVASVTLQENAPPGFFEIEFAEGTTASAGISSLRKRFTKRHGG
;
A
#
# COMPACT_ATOMS: atom_id res chain seq x y z
N MET A 1 29.29 1.59 64.99
CA MET A 1 28.26 2.45 65.63
C MET A 1 26.98 2.25 64.81
N ASP A 2 25.83 2.23 65.48
CA ASP A 2 24.45 2.35 64.96
C ASP A 2 24.09 1.46 63.74
N VAL A 3 23.33 0.36 63.82
CA VAL A 3 22.25 -0.10 64.74
C VAL A 3 20.91 0.62 64.55
N GLY A 4 20.03 0.02 63.75
CA GLY A 4 18.65 0.42 63.48
C GLY A 4 18.15 -0.32 62.23
N ARG A 5 17.62 -1.55 62.27
CA ARG A 5 16.46 -2.10 63.01
C ARG A 5 15.12 -1.60 62.47
N PHE A 6 14.47 -2.43 61.66
CA PHE A 6 13.04 -2.69 61.78
C PHE A 6 12.73 -4.14 61.37
N GLU A 7 11.97 -4.84 62.20
CA GLU A 7 11.44 -6.19 61.93
C GLU A 7 9.96 -6.06 61.52
N GLY A 8 9.45 -7.04 60.78
CA GLY A 8 8.18 -6.94 60.07
C GLY A 8 6.92 -7.12 60.92
N VAL A 9 5.77 -7.05 60.24
CA VAL A 9 4.46 -7.49 60.75
C VAL A 9 3.84 -8.41 59.71
N GLN A 10 3.59 -9.67 60.09
CA GLN A 10 2.65 -10.56 59.41
C GLN A 10 1.37 -10.63 60.24
N SER A 11 0.25 -10.26 59.63
CA SER A 11 -1.10 -10.60 60.08
C SER A 11 -1.94 -10.89 58.82
N GLY A 12 -2.72 -11.96 58.71
CA GLY A 12 -3.07 -12.96 59.73
C GLY A 12 -4.48 -12.74 60.29
N ILE A 13 -5.48 -12.76 59.42
CA ILE A 13 -6.90 -12.85 59.80
C ILE A 13 -7.51 -13.99 58.99
N ALA A 14 -8.22 -14.89 59.68
CA ALA A 14 -8.93 -16.02 59.09
C ALA A 14 -10.20 -16.32 59.91
N GLU A 15 -11.07 -17.15 59.33
CA GLU A 15 -12.28 -17.77 59.89
C GLU A 15 -13.55 -16.92 60.14
N ARG A 16 -14.66 -17.53 59.67
CA ARG A 16 -16.08 -17.43 60.11
C ARG A 16 -16.88 -16.16 59.71
N THR A 17 -18.18 -16.25 59.39
CA THR A 17 -19.14 -17.38 59.60
C THR A 17 -20.22 -17.48 58.49
N GLU A 18 -20.49 -18.73 58.07
CA GLU A 18 -21.78 -19.35 57.67
C GLU A 18 -22.89 -18.64 56.85
N LEU A 19 -23.25 -19.31 55.74
CA LEU A 19 -24.59 -19.77 55.32
C LEU A 19 -25.75 -18.77 55.03
N ALA A 20 -26.18 -18.77 53.76
CA ALA A 20 -27.60 -18.85 53.37
C ALA A 20 -27.72 -19.61 52.01
N SER A 21 -28.87 -20.23 51.71
CA SER A 21 -29.03 -21.15 50.56
C SER A 21 -30.09 -20.71 49.54
N GLY A 22 -29.87 -21.05 48.27
CA GLY A 22 -30.86 -20.99 47.17
C GLY A 22 -30.19 -21.39 45.84
N SER A 23 -30.34 -22.62 45.32
CA SER A 23 -31.54 -23.25 44.75
C SER A 23 -32.01 -22.59 43.45
N GLY A 24 -31.71 -23.19 42.29
CA GLY A 24 -32.07 -22.63 40.98
C GLY A 24 -31.57 -23.43 39.76
N THR A 25 -31.90 -24.73 39.68
CA THR A 25 -31.48 -25.59 38.56
C THR A 25 -32.37 -25.39 37.32
N THR A 26 -31.77 -25.12 36.16
CA THR A 26 -32.20 -25.68 34.86
C THR A 26 -31.09 -25.50 33.82
N ALA A 27 -30.54 -26.61 33.33
CA ALA A 27 -29.97 -26.66 31.99
C ALA A 27 -31.06 -27.19 31.04
N VAL A 28 -31.15 -26.66 29.83
CA VAL A 28 -32.12 -27.11 28.82
C VAL A 28 -31.39 -27.47 27.54
N SER A 29 -31.38 -28.76 27.21
CA SER A 29 -30.99 -29.24 25.89
C SER A 29 -32.14 -29.06 24.92
N PHE A 30 -31.86 -28.65 23.68
CA PHE A 30 -32.80 -28.76 22.57
C PHE A 30 -32.16 -29.55 21.43
N GLU A 31 -32.84 -30.62 21.02
CA GLU A 31 -32.52 -31.42 19.86
C GLU A 31 -33.83 -31.73 19.10
N SER A 32 -33.77 -31.78 17.77
CA SER A 32 -34.71 -32.47 16.88
C SER A 32 -36.22 -32.14 16.93
N VAL A 33 -36.73 -31.41 15.91
CA VAL A 33 -38.04 -31.70 15.27
C VAL A 33 -38.00 -31.44 13.74
N ARG A 34 -38.15 -32.53 12.97
CA ARG A 34 -38.76 -32.75 11.63
C ARG A 34 -38.57 -31.71 10.49
N SER A 35 -38.19 -32.04 9.25
CA SER A 35 -38.48 -33.17 8.31
C SER A 35 -39.68 -32.96 7.36
N VAL A 36 -39.37 -32.93 6.06
CA VAL A 36 -40.21 -33.24 4.87
C VAL A 36 -39.20 -33.86 3.87
N GLU A 37 -39.21 -35.15 3.53
CA GLU A 37 -40.00 -35.83 2.47
C GLU A 37 -39.99 -35.09 1.11
N SER A 38 -39.81 -35.70 -0.06
CA SER A 38 -39.53 -37.09 -0.52
C SER A 38 -38.82 -36.98 -1.90
N VAL A 39 -38.28 -37.99 -2.60
CA VAL A 39 -38.89 -39.19 -3.23
C VAL A 39 -37.77 -40.13 -3.77
N GLU A 40 -38.03 -41.45 -3.74
CA GLU A 40 -37.62 -42.58 -4.63
C GLU A 40 -36.67 -42.36 -5.86
N SER A 41 -35.89 -43.33 -6.39
CA SER A 41 -35.73 -44.79 -6.14
C SER A 41 -34.54 -45.42 -6.93
N VAL A 42 -34.05 -46.59 -6.47
CA VAL A 42 -33.47 -47.78 -7.19
C VAL A 42 -32.83 -47.55 -8.59
N VAL A 43 -31.58 -47.96 -8.85
CA VAL A 43 -31.17 -49.35 -9.23
C VAL A 43 -29.74 -49.67 -8.79
N GLY A 44 -29.53 -50.91 -8.30
CA GLY A 44 -28.21 -51.55 -8.25
C GLY A 44 -28.15 -52.80 -9.16
N VAL A 45 -27.03 -53.02 -9.84
CA VAL A 45 -26.74 -54.22 -10.66
C VAL A 45 -25.33 -54.73 -10.31
N THR A 46 -25.11 -56.04 -10.41
CA THR A 46 -23.98 -56.76 -9.81
C THR A 46 -22.96 -57.30 -10.82
N GLY A 47 -21.70 -57.38 -10.40
CA GLY A 47 -20.60 -58.07 -11.12
C GLY A 47 -19.90 -57.23 -12.19
N GLY A 48 -18.67 -57.56 -12.61
CA GLY A 48 -17.78 -58.63 -12.14
C GLY A 48 -16.63 -58.90 -13.13
N TYR A 49 -15.49 -59.39 -12.64
CA TYR A 49 -14.27 -59.77 -13.41
C TYR A 49 -13.49 -58.65 -14.13
N GLY A 50 -12.58 -58.04 -13.37
CA GLY A 50 -11.13 -58.04 -13.62
C GLY A 50 -10.55 -57.88 -15.04
N SER A 51 -9.84 -56.77 -15.25
CA SER A 51 -8.46 -56.79 -15.78
C SER A 51 -7.72 -55.50 -15.36
N THR A 52 -6.40 -55.56 -15.19
CA THR A 52 -5.55 -54.38 -14.98
C THR A 52 -5.30 -53.66 -16.31
N PRO A 53 -5.24 -52.32 -16.30
CA PRO A 53 -3.91 -51.73 -16.53
C PRO A 53 -3.54 -50.59 -15.55
N LEU A 54 -2.29 -50.15 -15.69
CA LEU A 54 -1.59 -49.13 -14.92
C LEU A 54 -2.20 -47.72 -14.95
N ALA A 55 -1.96 -46.98 -13.86
CA ALA A 55 -1.66 -45.55 -13.82
C ALA A 55 -2.69 -44.53 -14.37
N ALA A 56 -3.67 -44.15 -13.53
CA ALA A 56 -4.17 -42.77 -13.44
C ALA A 56 -4.91 -42.53 -12.11
N VAL A 57 -4.25 -41.91 -11.12
CA VAL A 57 -4.84 -41.44 -9.85
C VAL A 57 -4.11 -40.13 -9.48
N SER A 58 -4.71 -39.00 -9.09
CA SER A 58 -5.94 -38.28 -9.48
C SER A 58 -6.25 -37.27 -8.37
N ALA A 59 -6.07 -35.98 -8.64
CA ALA A 59 -6.58 -34.84 -7.86
C ALA A 59 -6.46 -33.60 -8.77
N ALA A 60 -7.51 -32.94 -9.26
CA ALA A 60 -8.95 -32.94 -8.95
C ALA A 60 -9.37 -32.18 -7.68
N VAL A 61 -8.83 -30.96 -7.50
CA VAL A 61 -9.41 -29.88 -6.68
C VAL A 61 -9.33 -28.56 -7.49
N LEU A 62 -10.17 -27.57 -7.15
CA LEU A 62 -10.35 -26.25 -7.79
C LEU A 62 -11.17 -26.22 -9.09
N LEU A 63 -12.50 -26.25 -8.94
CA LEU A 63 -13.46 -25.72 -9.91
C LEU A 63 -14.61 -25.02 -9.17
N VAL A 64 -14.30 -23.91 -8.52
CA VAL A 64 -15.23 -22.99 -7.82
C VAL A 64 -14.74 -21.55 -8.08
N VAL A 65 -15.62 -20.55 -7.96
CA VAL A 65 -15.37 -19.10 -8.20
C VAL A 65 -15.16 -18.73 -9.68
N ALA A 66 -16.24 -18.84 -10.47
CA ALA A 66 -16.36 -18.21 -11.79
C ALA A 66 -17.82 -17.83 -12.16
N VAL A 67 -18.67 -17.54 -11.16
CA VAL A 67 -20.05 -17.05 -11.35
C VAL A 67 -20.26 -15.87 -10.41
N GLY A 68 -20.32 -14.65 -10.98
CA GLY A 68 -20.40 -13.41 -10.19
C GLY A 68 -19.98 -12.15 -10.96
N ALA A 69 -20.12 -12.11 -12.28
CA ALA A 69 -19.65 -11.02 -13.13
C ALA A 69 -20.76 -10.48 -14.06
N LEU A 70 -21.73 -9.76 -13.49
CA LEU A 70 -22.66 -8.94 -14.27
C LEU A 70 -23.20 -7.76 -13.42
N VAL A 71 -23.55 -6.66 -14.09
CA VAL A 71 -24.25 -5.47 -13.56
C VAL A 71 -23.45 -4.60 -12.57
N VAL A 72 -22.51 -3.81 -13.12
CA VAL A 72 -22.35 -2.41 -12.70
C VAL A 72 -22.40 -1.54 -13.95
N TYR A 73 -23.42 -0.67 -14.06
CA TYR A 73 -23.67 0.11 -15.27
C TYR A 73 -23.36 1.60 -15.07
N ARG A 74 -22.15 1.99 -15.46
CA ARG A 74 -21.82 3.24 -16.17
C ARG A 74 -22.59 4.52 -15.75
N ARG A 75 -21.92 5.43 -15.02
CA ARG A 75 -22.13 6.87 -15.21
C ARG A 75 -20.87 7.72 -14.97
N GLN A 76 -20.05 7.88 -16.02
CA GLN A 76 -19.11 9.00 -16.09
C GLN A 76 -19.90 10.28 -16.42
N GLY A 77 -19.69 11.34 -15.63
CA GLY A 77 -20.16 12.69 -15.92
C GLY A 77 -18.98 13.65 -15.96
N THR A 78 -18.69 14.23 -17.11
CA THR A 78 -17.58 15.18 -17.29
C THR A 78 -17.97 16.57 -16.79
N ILE A 79 -17.22 17.12 -15.83
CA ILE A 79 -17.22 18.57 -15.55
C ILE A 79 -15.77 19.05 -15.51
N THR A 80 -15.44 19.99 -16.40
CA THR A 80 -14.12 20.61 -16.50
C THR A 80 -14.22 22.08 -16.15
N PHE A 81 -13.88 22.45 -14.91
CA PHE A 81 -13.54 23.80 -14.47
C PHE A 81 -12.69 23.70 -13.18
N GLY A 82 -11.72 24.56 -12.90
CA GLY A 82 -11.23 25.65 -13.75
C GLY A 82 -10.76 26.87 -12.95
N GLY A 83 -9.76 26.70 -12.08
CA GLY A 83 -8.92 27.76 -11.49
C GLY A 83 -9.61 28.78 -10.57
N LEU A 84 -9.20 28.83 -9.30
CA LEU A 84 -9.34 30.02 -8.46
C LEU A 84 -7.99 30.44 -7.89
N SER A 85 -7.66 31.71 -8.10
CA SER A 85 -6.48 32.39 -7.59
C SER A 85 -6.90 33.46 -6.60
N THR A 86 -6.11 33.62 -5.53
CA THR A 86 -5.93 34.85 -4.73
C THR A 86 -7.16 35.59 -4.17
N SER A 87 -7.19 35.71 -2.84
CA SER A 87 -7.97 36.72 -2.09
C SER A 87 -7.60 38.16 -2.51
N PRO A 88 -8.44 39.18 -2.19
CA PRO A 88 -8.17 39.91 -0.94
C PRO A 88 -9.39 40.52 -0.18
N THR A 89 -9.32 40.39 1.15
CA THR A 89 -9.35 41.47 2.17
C THR A 89 -10.23 42.74 2.02
N GLY A 90 -11.12 42.94 3.00
CA GLY A 90 -11.55 44.27 3.50
C GLY A 90 -12.74 44.94 2.77
N GLY A 91 -13.53 45.82 3.40
CA GLY A 91 -13.52 46.33 4.79
C GLY A 91 -14.74 47.24 5.07
N SER A 92 -14.95 47.66 6.33
CA SER A 92 -16.18 48.35 6.77
C SER A 92 -16.09 49.89 6.86
N ALA A 93 -17.11 50.58 6.35
CA ALA A 93 -17.60 51.91 6.76
C ALA A 93 -19.02 52.08 6.17
N SER A 94 -20.09 52.55 6.84
CA SER A 94 -20.34 53.72 7.71
C SER A 94 -20.79 54.97 6.94
N ASP A 95 -21.84 55.61 7.47
CA ASP A 95 -22.41 56.92 7.12
C ASP A 95 -23.11 57.05 5.73
N GLY A 96 -24.18 57.86 5.58
CA GLY A 96 -24.98 58.56 6.60
C GLY A 96 -25.83 59.73 6.08
N GLY A 97 -27.09 59.85 6.55
CA GLY A 97 -27.95 61.04 6.39
C GLY A 97 -28.76 61.15 5.08
N GLY A 98 -29.74 62.07 5.02
CA GLY A 98 -30.43 62.42 3.75
C GLY A 98 -31.96 62.64 3.76
N THR A 99 -32.53 63.17 4.83
CA THR A 99 -33.95 63.56 5.04
C THR A 99 -34.75 64.15 3.85
N SER A 100 -36.06 63.82 3.83
CA SER A 100 -37.22 64.61 3.35
C SER A 100 -37.58 64.68 1.84
N ILE A 101 -38.87 64.46 1.53
CA ILE A 101 -39.84 65.50 1.08
C ILE A 101 -41.27 64.92 1.00
N ASP A 102 -42.29 65.74 1.27
CA ASP A 102 -43.72 65.38 1.32
C ASP A 102 -44.40 65.18 -0.06
N GLY A 103 -45.52 64.45 -0.07
CA GLY A 103 -46.34 64.18 -1.26
C GLY A 103 -47.81 63.85 -0.96
N ASN A 104 -48.59 64.85 -0.53
CA ASN A 104 -50.01 64.73 -0.18
C ASN A 104 -50.96 64.80 -1.40
N GLY A 105 -52.05 64.01 -1.44
CA GLY A 105 -53.16 64.26 -2.37
C GLY A 105 -54.27 63.20 -2.49
N GLY A 106 -55.51 63.55 -2.07
CA GLY A 106 -56.79 63.07 -2.61
C GLY A 106 -57.27 61.65 -2.21
N THR A 107 -58.14 61.43 -1.21
CA THR A 107 -59.61 61.68 -1.15
C THR A 107 -60.51 60.74 -1.98
N SER A 108 -61.09 59.75 -1.28
CA SER A 108 -62.48 59.28 -1.32
C SER A 108 -63.17 58.88 -2.64
N GLY A 109 -63.66 57.63 -2.68
CA GLY A 109 -64.76 57.20 -3.55
C GLY A 109 -65.45 55.96 -2.94
N GLU A 110 -66.68 56.12 -2.43
CA GLU A 110 -67.49 55.01 -1.91
C GLU A 110 -68.12 54.21 -3.05
N THR A 111 -68.21 52.88 -2.90
CA THR A 111 -69.18 52.06 -3.64
C THR A 111 -69.59 50.86 -2.78
N GLU A 112 -70.86 50.47 -2.88
CA GLU A 112 -71.54 49.54 -1.99
C GLU A 112 -71.02 48.09 -2.00
N PRO A 113 -71.26 47.32 -0.91
CA PRO A 113 -70.72 45.98 -0.75
C PRO A 113 -71.40 44.94 -1.65
N LYS A 114 -70.60 44.02 -2.21
CA LYS A 114 -71.08 42.74 -2.75
C LYS A 114 -70.80 41.61 -1.78
N VAL A 115 -71.87 41.06 -1.20
CA VAL A 115 -71.87 39.77 -0.52
C VAL A 115 -71.90 38.65 -1.56
N GLY A 116 -71.07 37.62 -1.37
CA GLY A 116 -71.27 36.30 -1.99
C GLY A 116 -70.45 36.00 -3.25
N GLU A 117 -69.17 35.65 -3.07
CA GLU A 117 -68.59 34.53 -3.82
C GLU A 117 -67.75 33.67 -2.85
N SER A 118 -68.24 32.45 -2.63
CA SER A 118 -67.81 31.45 -1.65
C SER A 118 -66.34 31.02 -1.74
N ASP A 119 -65.77 30.72 -0.56
CA ASP A 119 -64.93 29.55 -0.27
C ASP A 119 -64.03 29.04 -1.41
N ARG A 120 -62.80 29.54 -1.45
CA ARG A 120 -61.69 29.04 -2.30
C ARG A 120 -60.43 28.69 -1.51
N LEU A 121 -60.56 28.39 -0.22
CA LEU A 121 -59.41 28.16 0.67
C LEU A 121 -59.02 26.69 0.86
N ASP A 122 -59.90 25.73 0.54
CA ASP A 122 -59.72 24.33 0.96
C ASP A 122 -58.97 23.43 -0.05
N SER A 123 -58.60 23.92 -1.26
CA SER A 123 -58.15 23.05 -2.37
C SER A 123 -56.64 22.81 -2.48
N ASP A 124 -55.86 23.10 -1.44
CA ASP A 124 -54.41 22.80 -1.38
C ASP A 124 -53.99 22.08 -0.08
N GLY A 125 -54.95 21.74 0.78
CA GLY A 125 -54.68 21.24 2.14
C GLY A 125 -53.76 20.02 2.20
N ALA A 126 -53.81 19.11 1.22
CA ALA A 126 -52.91 17.95 1.16
C ALA A 126 -51.45 18.32 0.81
N ASN A 127 -51.21 19.38 0.02
CA ASN A 127 -49.86 19.88 -0.24
C ASN A 127 -49.32 20.61 1.01
N THR A 128 -50.14 21.45 1.65
CA THR A 128 -49.74 22.11 2.91
C THR A 128 -49.47 21.09 4.03
N GLU A 129 -50.32 20.07 4.18
CA GLU A 129 -50.12 18.98 5.15
C GLU A 129 -48.87 18.15 4.84
N PHE A 130 -48.55 17.93 3.55
CA PHE A 130 -47.29 17.31 3.15
C PHE A 130 -46.09 18.19 3.53
N ASP A 131 -46.12 19.50 3.25
CA ASP A 131 -45.03 20.43 3.57
C ASP A 131 -44.80 20.59 5.09
N ASP A 132 -45.88 20.60 5.88
CA ASP A 132 -45.82 20.72 7.35
C ASP A 132 -45.34 19.44 8.04
N ARG A 133 -45.80 18.25 7.60
CA ARG A 133 -45.45 16.95 8.22
C ARG A 133 -44.14 16.36 7.67
N ILE A 134 -43.83 16.64 6.41
CA ILE A 134 -42.73 16.05 5.66
C ILE A 134 -41.90 17.18 5.04
N GLY A 135 -42.31 17.69 3.87
CA GLY A 135 -41.61 18.72 3.11
C GLY A 135 -40.22 18.29 2.59
N ASP A 136 -39.71 19.05 1.61
CA ASP A 136 -38.45 18.73 0.92
C ASP A 136 -37.27 18.49 1.87
N ARG A 137 -37.12 19.30 2.93
CA ARG A 137 -36.03 19.18 3.91
C ARG A 137 -36.02 17.85 4.69
N THR A 138 -37.12 17.11 4.71
CA THR A 138 -37.18 15.77 5.29
C THR A 138 -36.77 14.73 4.25
N LEU A 139 -37.21 14.91 3.00
CA LEU A 139 -36.76 14.09 1.87
C LEU A 139 -35.25 14.21 1.63
N ASP A 140 -34.70 15.43 1.61
CA ASP A 140 -33.27 15.70 1.39
C ASP A 140 -32.37 15.06 2.48
N ARG A 141 -32.90 14.86 3.69
CA ARG A 141 -32.22 14.17 4.80
C ARG A 141 -32.31 12.65 4.72
N LEU A 142 -33.42 12.14 4.16
CA LEU A 142 -33.63 10.71 3.98
C LEU A 142 -33.01 10.21 2.67
N GLU A 143 -32.76 11.07 1.68
CA GLU A 143 -32.21 10.70 0.38
C GLU A 143 -30.88 9.91 0.42
N PRO A 144 -29.91 10.19 1.32
CA PRO A 144 -28.71 9.36 1.45
C PRO A 144 -28.96 7.97 2.03
N VAL A 145 -30.09 7.78 2.73
CA VAL A 145 -30.39 6.60 3.56
C VAL A 145 -31.43 5.68 2.88
N THR A 146 -32.48 6.27 2.30
CA THR A 146 -33.59 5.59 1.63
C THR A 146 -33.86 6.21 0.24
N PRO A 147 -32.87 6.27 -0.66
CA PRO A 147 -32.95 6.98 -1.94
C PRO A 147 -34.13 6.56 -2.82
N ASP A 148 -34.44 5.27 -2.88
CA ASP A 148 -35.55 4.73 -3.68
C ASP A 148 -36.92 5.15 -3.12
N ALA A 149 -37.06 5.24 -1.80
CA ALA A 149 -38.29 5.68 -1.17
C ALA A 149 -38.50 7.18 -1.37
N VAL A 150 -37.44 8.00 -1.18
CA VAL A 150 -37.50 9.44 -1.47
C VAL A 150 -37.78 9.72 -2.94
N SER A 151 -37.18 8.96 -3.86
CA SER A 151 -37.45 9.07 -5.30
C SER A 151 -38.92 8.76 -5.62
N GLN A 152 -39.46 7.66 -5.08
CA GLN A 152 -40.88 7.31 -5.22
C GLN A 152 -41.83 8.35 -4.64
N VAL A 153 -41.42 9.12 -3.62
CA VAL A 153 -42.24 10.22 -3.09
C VAL A 153 -42.15 11.45 -3.99
N ARG A 154 -40.94 11.83 -4.46
CA ARG A 154 -40.77 12.93 -5.41
C ARG A 154 -41.52 12.69 -6.74
N ASP A 155 -41.57 11.45 -7.22
CA ASP A 155 -42.36 11.04 -8.41
C ASP A 155 -43.89 11.16 -8.21
N ARG A 156 -44.37 11.22 -6.96
CA ARG A 156 -45.80 11.41 -6.61
C ARG A 156 -46.17 12.88 -6.39
N LEU A 157 -45.22 13.81 -6.46
CA LEU A 157 -45.42 15.25 -6.20
C LEU A 157 -45.53 16.07 -7.50
N PRO A 158 -46.24 17.23 -7.48
CA PRO A 158 -47.08 17.71 -6.39
C PRO A 158 -48.37 16.89 -6.27
N LEU A 159 -48.97 16.83 -5.07
CA LEU A 159 -50.22 16.11 -4.89
C LEU A 159 -51.35 16.81 -5.67
N GLY A 160 -52.12 16.03 -6.43
CA GLY A 160 -53.25 16.56 -7.19
C GLY A 160 -54.30 17.16 -6.26
N ARG A 161 -54.97 18.23 -6.70
CA ARG A 161 -55.94 19.04 -5.89
C ARG A 161 -57.11 18.28 -5.22
N ASN A 162 -57.30 17.01 -5.55
CA ASN A 162 -58.32 16.13 -4.97
C ASN A 162 -57.69 15.00 -4.11
N ALA A 163 -56.40 15.09 -3.76
CA ALA A 163 -55.75 14.14 -2.88
C ALA A 163 -56.36 14.20 -1.47
N ALA A 164 -56.73 13.03 -0.94
CA ALA A 164 -57.18 12.93 0.44
C ALA A 164 -55.97 13.01 1.40
N PRO A 165 -56.14 13.50 2.65
CA PRO A 165 -55.10 13.47 3.70
C PRO A 165 -54.42 12.11 3.89
N SER A 166 -55.18 11.02 3.68
CA SER A 166 -54.68 9.64 3.71
C SER A 166 -53.58 9.33 2.68
N ALA A 167 -53.34 10.20 1.69
CA ALA A 167 -52.20 10.11 0.79
C ALA A 167 -50.89 10.55 1.49
N VAL A 168 -50.94 11.57 2.35
CA VAL A 168 -49.81 11.97 3.21
C VAL A 168 -49.56 10.89 4.25
N ASP A 169 -50.61 10.33 4.87
CA ASP A 169 -50.49 9.17 5.78
C ASP A 169 -49.94 7.90 5.09
N ALA A 170 -50.11 7.76 3.78
CA ALA A 170 -49.49 6.69 3.01
C ALA A 170 -48.00 6.97 2.81
N ILE A 171 -47.65 8.16 2.35
CA ILE A 171 -46.25 8.59 2.15
C ILE A 171 -45.44 8.54 3.46
N GLU A 172 -46.00 9.01 4.58
CA GLU A 172 -45.31 8.99 5.88
C GLU A 172 -45.09 7.57 6.43
N ARG A 173 -45.92 6.61 6.01
CA ARG A 173 -45.77 5.17 6.33
C ARG A 173 -44.77 4.50 5.41
N ASP A 174 -44.85 4.74 4.10
CA ASP A 174 -43.88 4.25 3.10
C ASP A 174 -42.45 4.68 3.49
N LEU A 175 -42.28 5.93 3.94
CA LEU A 175 -40.99 6.46 4.39
C LEU A 175 -40.53 5.85 5.72
N ARG A 176 -41.39 5.68 6.74
CA ARG A 176 -40.98 4.96 7.97
C ARG A 176 -40.59 3.51 7.68
N GLN A 177 -41.39 2.79 6.88
CA GLN A 177 -41.12 1.40 6.53
C GLN A 177 -39.80 1.25 5.75
N ALA A 178 -39.42 2.24 4.93
CA ALA A 178 -38.12 2.24 4.27
C ALA A 178 -36.93 2.43 5.26
N ILE A 179 -37.11 3.23 6.32
CA ILE A 179 -36.08 3.42 7.36
C ILE A 179 -36.01 2.18 8.27
N GLU A 180 -37.15 1.54 8.56
CA GLU A 180 -37.22 0.24 9.24
C GLU A 180 -36.49 -0.85 8.42
N GLY A 181 -36.70 -0.88 7.10
CA GLY A 181 -35.94 -1.74 6.19
C GLY A 181 -34.43 -1.48 6.23
N ALA A 182 -34.01 -0.20 6.24
CA ALA A 182 -32.60 0.18 6.36
C ALA A 182 -31.97 -0.21 7.72
N LEU A 183 -32.76 -0.28 8.81
CA LEU A 183 -32.32 -0.86 10.08
C LEU A 183 -32.12 -2.37 9.97
N ASP A 184 -33.11 -3.09 9.42
CA ASP A 184 -33.06 -4.55 9.28
C ASP A 184 -31.98 -5.02 8.26
N GLU A 185 -31.61 -4.16 7.31
CA GLU A 185 -30.48 -4.36 6.39
C GLU A 185 -29.10 -4.00 7.01
N GLY A 186 -29.06 -3.44 8.22
CA GLY A 186 -27.83 -3.11 8.93
C GLY A 186 -27.15 -1.81 8.48
N LEU A 187 -27.85 -0.88 7.81
CA LEU A 187 -27.30 0.42 7.40
C LEU A 187 -26.89 1.33 8.59
N PHE A 188 -27.31 0.95 9.80
CA PHE A 188 -26.98 1.61 11.05
C PHE A 188 -26.13 0.72 11.99
N ASP A 189 -25.56 -0.38 11.49
CA ASP A 189 -24.49 -1.10 12.20
C ASP A 189 -23.18 -0.28 12.07
N PRO A 190 -22.49 0.09 13.16
CA PRO A 190 -21.19 0.74 13.08
C PRO A 190 -20.09 -0.13 12.42
N THR A 191 -20.27 -1.45 12.34
CA THR A 191 -19.20 -2.43 12.05
C THR A 191 -18.52 -2.24 10.68
N VAL A 192 -17.38 -1.57 10.68
CA VAL A 192 -16.50 -1.48 9.51
C VAL A 192 -15.65 -2.74 9.38
N THR A 193 -15.68 -3.38 8.22
CA THR A 193 -14.86 -4.56 7.86
C THR A 193 -13.60 -4.14 7.11
N SER A 194 -12.46 -4.72 7.47
CA SER A 194 -11.16 -4.43 6.84
C SER A 194 -10.97 -5.19 5.52
N PRO A 195 -10.30 -4.60 4.50
CA PRO A 195 -9.87 -5.31 3.29
C PRO A 195 -8.95 -6.52 3.55
N LEU A 196 -8.37 -6.62 4.75
CA LEU A 196 -7.55 -7.74 5.22
C LEU A 196 -8.36 -8.90 5.79
N GLY A 197 -9.69 -8.74 5.89
CA GLY A 197 -10.54 -9.53 6.78
C GLY A 197 -10.51 -9.01 8.22
N GLY A 198 -11.51 -9.38 9.00
CA GLY A 198 -11.73 -8.86 10.36
C GLY A 198 -12.44 -7.50 10.39
N THR A 199 -12.87 -7.11 11.58
CA THR A 199 -13.66 -5.89 11.87
C THR A 199 -12.86 -4.95 12.77
N TYR A 200 -13.14 -3.64 12.71
CA TYR A 200 -12.44 -2.66 13.53
C TYR A 200 -13.07 -2.48 14.93
N ASP A 201 -12.23 -2.39 15.97
CA ASP A 201 -12.65 -2.07 17.34
C ASP A 201 -12.95 -0.56 17.47
N ILE A 202 -14.10 -0.13 16.95
CA ILE A 202 -14.53 1.27 16.89
C ILE A 202 -14.58 1.93 18.30
N VAL A 203 -14.76 1.13 19.35
CA VAL A 203 -14.67 1.53 20.77
C VAL A 203 -13.28 2.07 21.19
N ASN A 204 -12.23 1.84 20.39
CA ASN A 204 -10.88 2.36 20.62
C ASN A 204 -10.61 3.68 19.87
N LEU A 205 -11.52 4.16 19.03
CA LEU A 205 -11.38 5.46 18.35
C LEU A 205 -11.44 6.65 19.34
N PRO A 206 -10.96 7.85 18.93
CA PRO A 206 -11.21 9.09 19.66
C PRO A 206 -12.71 9.31 19.98
N SER A 207 -13.02 9.89 21.15
CA SER A 207 -14.40 10.07 21.66
C SER A 207 -15.39 10.62 20.65
N ARG A 208 -14.99 11.62 19.84
CA ARG A 208 -15.80 12.21 18.75
C ARG A 208 -16.37 11.23 17.72
N PHE A 209 -15.86 9.99 17.67
CA PHE A 209 -16.35 8.91 16.80
C PHE A 209 -17.14 7.86 17.58
N ARG A 210 -16.91 7.76 18.90
CA ARG A 210 -17.60 6.81 19.78
C ARG A 210 -18.86 7.38 20.41
N GLU A 211 -19.03 8.70 20.36
CA GLU A 211 -20.07 9.45 21.03
C GLU A 211 -20.67 10.42 20.01
N LEU A 212 -21.99 10.36 19.80
CA LEU A 212 -22.75 11.29 18.95
C LEU A 212 -23.78 12.03 19.81
N THR A 213 -23.84 13.35 19.66
CA THR A 213 -24.89 14.17 20.31
C THR A 213 -26.11 14.23 19.41
N VAL A 214 -27.12 13.43 19.71
CA VAL A 214 -28.23 13.14 18.78
C VAL A 214 -29.29 14.25 18.82
N PRO A 215 -29.66 14.85 17.66
CA PRO A 215 -30.74 15.83 17.58
C PRO A 215 -32.12 15.16 17.72
N PRO A 216 -33.16 15.88 18.17
CA PRO A 216 -33.16 17.28 18.60
C PRO A 216 -32.87 17.46 20.09
N GLN A 217 -32.82 16.39 20.87
CA GLN A 217 -32.75 16.44 22.34
C GLN A 217 -31.35 16.81 22.86
N GLY A 218 -30.30 16.59 22.08
CA GLY A 218 -28.93 16.93 22.47
C GLY A 218 -28.34 15.93 23.47
N GLU A 219 -28.86 14.71 23.51
CA GLU A 219 -28.32 13.62 24.32
C GLU A 219 -27.10 13.01 23.63
N THR A 220 -25.99 12.87 24.35
CA THR A 220 -24.78 12.22 23.84
C THR A 220 -24.87 10.72 24.09
N VAL A 221 -25.01 9.95 23.01
CA VAL A 221 -25.18 8.50 23.02
C VAL A 221 -23.94 7.82 22.44
N HIS A 222 -23.59 6.65 22.96
CA HIS A 222 -22.44 5.88 22.49
C HIS A 222 -22.75 5.13 21.19
N VAL A 223 -21.73 4.94 20.36
CA VAL A 223 -21.81 4.48 18.96
C VAL A 223 -22.48 3.11 18.79
N ALA A 224 -22.38 2.25 19.82
CA ALA A 224 -23.02 0.93 19.85
C ALA A 224 -24.54 0.97 20.13
N ASP A 225 -25.05 2.08 20.65
CA ASP A 225 -26.45 2.23 21.07
C ASP A 225 -27.27 3.07 20.06
N LEU A 226 -26.63 3.70 19.07
CA LEU A 226 -27.28 4.62 18.12
C LEU A 226 -28.34 3.95 17.24
N GLU A 227 -28.17 2.68 16.86
CA GLU A 227 -29.20 1.88 16.18
C GLU A 227 -30.50 1.81 17.02
N GLY A 228 -30.35 1.68 18.35
CA GLY A 228 -31.44 1.76 19.31
C GLY A 228 -32.11 3.13 19.30
N VAL A 229 -31.35 4.22 19.23
CA VAL A 229 -31.88 5.60 19.18
C VAL A 229 -32.71 5.84 17.90
N VAL A 230 -32.29 5.29 16.76
CA VAL A 230 -33.07 5.38 15.51
C VAL A 230 -34.38 4.58 15.64
N ARG A 231 -34.34 3.38 16.22
CA ARG A 231 -35.52 2.52 16.48
C ARG A 231 -36.51 3.17 17.47
N ASP A 232 -36.02 3.81 18.52
CA ASP A 232 -36.83 4.58 19.48
C ASP A 232 -37.43 5.85 18.85
N ALA A 233 -36.69 6.51 17.96
CA ALA A 233 -37.21 7.66 17.22
C ALA A 233 -38.38 7.27 16.29
N LEU A 234 -38.23 6.20 15.51
CA LEU A 234 -39.29 5.66 14.63
C LEU A 234 -40.56 5.32 15.42
N SER A 235 -40.39 4.73 16.60
CA SER A 235 -41.48 4.22 17.44
C SER A 235 -42.33 5.31 18.12
N GLY A 236 -41.84 6.55 18.21
CA GLY A 236 -42.46 7.58 19.06
C GLY A 236 -42.40 9.04 18.60
N ARG A 237 -41.82 9.34 17.42
CA ARG A 237 -41.62 10.73 16.95
C ARG A 237 -42.27 10.99 15.58
N ASP A 238 -42.45 12.25 15.24
CA ASP A 238 -42.83 12.67 13.88
C ASP A 238 -41.70 12.37 12.87
N LEU A 239 -42.06 12.27 11.59
CA LEU A 239 -41.10 11.88 10.55
C LEU A 239 -39.97 12.91 10.38
N HIS A 240 -40.18 14.18 10.71
CA HIS A 240 -39.16 15.21 10.59
C HIS A 240 -38.11 15.09 11.71
N GLU A 241 -38.50 14.74 12.94
CA GLU A 241 -37.55 14.38 14.01
C GLU A 241 -36.84 13.05 13.75
N VAL A 242 -37.55 12.05 13.21
CA VAL A 242 -36.94 10.79 12.74
C VAL A 242 -35.86 11.09 11.69
N ALA A 243 -36.16 11.89 10.66
CA ALA A 243 -35.21 12.22 9.60
C ALA A 243 -33.98 13.02 10.09
N ARG A 244 -34.13 13.88 11.12
CA ARG A 244 -32.97 14.50 11.79
C ARG A 244 -32.09 13.46 12.49
N THR A 245 -32.71 12.54 13.22
CA THR A 245 -32.04 11.47 13.98
C THR A 245 -31.28 10.55 13.03
N VAL A 246 -31.98 10.02 12.03
CA VAL A 246 -31.49 9.14 10.96
C VAL A 246 -30.31 9.76 10.21
N ALA A 247 -30.45 11.01 9.73
CA ALA A 247 -29.39 11.66 8.98
C ALA A 247 -28.13 11.89 9.83
N ALA A 248 -28.28 12.32 11.09
CA ALA A 248 -27.14 12.56 11.98
C ALA A 248 -26.38 11.27 12.33
N VAL A 249 -27.09 10.16 12.57
CA VAL A 249 -26.47 8.85 12.83
C VAL A 249 -25.77 8.33 11.57
N HIS A 250 -26.40 8.45 10.40
CA HIS A 250 -25.80 8.01 9.13
C HIS A 250 -24.57 8.84 8.73
N GLU A 251 -24.62 10.17 8.88
CA GLU A 251 -23.47 11.08 8.67
C GLU A 251 -22.29 10.72 9.60
N HIS A 252 -22.58 10.42 10.88
CA HIS A 252 -21.58 9.97 11.85
C HIS A 252 -20.93 8.64 11.46
N TYR A 253 -21.69 7.66 10.98
CA TYR A 253 -21.12 6.40 10.47
C TYR A 253 -20.29 6.61 9.19
N GLN A 254 -20.71 7.49 8.27
CA GLN A 254 -19.88 7.88 7.12
C GLN A 254 -18.58 8.58 7.56
N GLU A 255 -18.58 9.40 8.62
CA GLU A 255 -17.37 9.99 9.19
C GLU A 255 -16.40 8.93 9.75
N ILE A 256 -16.92 7.92 10.47
CA ILE A 256 -16.13 6.79 11.00
C ILE A 256 -15.49 6.00 9.87
N GLU A 257 -16.29 5.52 8.91
CA GLU A 257 -15.80 4.73 7.77
C GLU A 257 -14.77 5.54 6.97
N SER A 258 -15.06 6.82 6.70
CA SER A 258 -14.12 7.72 6.05
C SER A 258 -12.85 7.93 6.87
N HIS A 259 -12.90 7.96 8.21
CA HIS A 259 -11.72 8.06 9.05
C HIS A 259 -10.84 6.82 8.95
N ILE A 260 -11.44 5.62 8.97
CA ILE A 260 -10.74 4.34 8.86
C ILE A 260 -10.12 4.19 7.46
N ARG A 261 -10.88 4.39 6.38
CA ARG A 261 -10.38 4.31 4.99
C ARG A 261 -9.21 5.28 4.72
N ARG A 262 -9.21 6.46 5.33
CA ARG A 262 -8.09 7.43 5.26
C ARG A 262 -6.82 6.96 6.00
N ARG A 263 -6.89 5.94 6.86
CA ARG A 263 -5.74 5.29 7.52
C ARG A 263 -5.30 4.00 6.83
N GLU A 264 -6.21 3.31 6.15
CA GLU A 264 -5.93 2.06 5.41
C GLU A 264 -4.87 2.23 4.33
N GLY A 265 -4.98 3.25 3.46
CA GLY A 265 -4.13 3.39 2.27
C GLY A 265 -2.63 3.16 2.53
N SER A 266 -2.00 4.00 3.37
CA SER A 266 -0.56 3.90 3.66
C SER A 266 -0.18 2.65 4.48
N PHE A 267 -1.08 2.12 5.30
CA PHE A 267 -0.79 0.89 6.07
C PHE A 267 -0.77 -0.33 5.15
N LEU A 268 -1.76 -0.46 4.28
CA LEU A 268 -1.88 -1.54 3.29
C LEU A 268 -0.81 -1.47 2.19
N GLU A 269 -0.26 -0.29 1.92
CA GLU A 269 0.85 -0.10 0.99
C GLU A 269 2.16 -0.64 1.59
N THR A 270 2.63 -0.09 2.72
CA THR A 270 3.82 -0.58 3.43
C THR A 270 3.72 -2.06 3.81
N ARG A 271 2.54 -2.57 4.20
CA ARG A 271 2.35 -4.00 4.47
C ARG A 271 2.70 -4.86 3.25
N ARG A 272 2.18 -4.52 2.06
CA ARG A 272 2.42 -5.31 0.84
C ARG A 272 3.88 -5.24 0.39
N GLU A 273 4.56 -4.11 0.64
CA GLU A 273 5.99 -3.98 0.37
C GLU A 273 6.82 -4.88 1.31
N ALA A 274 6.50 -4.91 2.61
CA ALA A 274 7.10 -5.85 3.55
C ALA A 274 6.83 -7.32 3.17
N GLU A 275 5.59 -7.68 2.82
CA GLU A 275 5.24 -9.04 2.36
C GLU A 275 6.00 -9.44 1.09
N HIS A 276 6.14 -8.53 0.11
CA HIS A 276 6.90 -8.77 -1.12
C HIS A 276 8.38 -8.99 -0.83
N THR A 277 8.99 -8.15 0.02
CA THR A 277 10.39 -8.29 0.42
C THR A 277 10.65 -9.63 1.13
N LEU A 278 9.73 -10.11 1.97
CA LEU A 278 9.85 -11.43 2.61
C LEU A 278 9.72 -12.60 1.62
N GLU A 279 8.93 -12.46 0.56
CA GLU A 279 8.85 -13.47 -0.51
C GLU A 279 10.09 -13.46 -1.41
N ASP A 280 10.60 -12.28 -1.77
CA ASP A 280 11.90 -12.13 -2.46
C ASP A 280 13.04 -12.81 -1.68
N ILE A 281 13.07 -12.63 -0.35
CA ILE A 281 14.03 -13.29 0.56
C ILE A 281 13.94 -14.81 0.50
N ARG A 282 12.73 -15.39 0.46
CA ARG A 282 12.54 -16.85 0.30
C ARG A 282 13.06 -17.31 -1.06
N VAL A 283 12.65 -16.63 -2.13
CA VAL A 283 13.02 -16.92 -3.52
C VAL A 283 14.53 -16.79 -3.78
N MET A 284 15.25 -16.00 -2.99
CA MET A 284 16.72 -15.95 -3.01
C MET A 284 17.36 -16.98 -2.08
N THR A 285 16.81 -17.21 -0.89
CA THR A 285 17.31 -18.25 0.04
C THR A 285 17.24 -19.65 -0.58
N ASP A 286 16.18 -19.96 -1.33
CA ASP A 286 16.02 -21.26 -2.01
C ASP A 286 16.93 -21.45 -3.24
N ARG A 287 17.79 -20.49 -3.57
CA ARG A 287 18.86 -20.64 -4.59
C ARG A 287 20.18 -21.16 -4.03
N PHE A 288 20.35 -21.13 -2.71
CA PHE A 288 21.53 -21.73 -2.09
C PHE A 288 21.40 -23.25 -2.07
N ASP A 289 22.52 -23.94 -2.27
CA ASP A 289 22.64 -25.40 -2.24
C ASP A 289 23.47 -25.89 -1.03
N GLY A 290 23.32 -27.17 -0.69
CA GLY A 290 24.14 -27.86 0.29
C GLY A 290 23.97 -27.40 1.75
N ALA A 291 25.04 -27.54 2.54
CA ALA A 291 25.07 -27.15 3.95
C ALA A 291 24.92 -25.64 4.17
N LEU A 292 25.34 -24.82 3.18
CA LEU A 292 25.03 -23.39 3.16
C LEU A 292 23.51 -23.15 3.15
N ALA A 293 22.77 -23.85 2.28
CA ALA A 293 21.32 -23.69 2.19
C ALA A 293 20.60 -24.00 3.50
N ASP A 294 21.01 -25.07 4.19
CA ASP A 294 20.45 -25.45 5.48
C ASP A 294 20.72 -24.38 6.56
N ARG A 295 21.95 -23.85 6.64
CA ARG A 295 22.29 -22.80 7.61
C ARG A 295 21.66 -21.44 7.28
N VAL A 296 21.62 -21.05 6.00
CA VAL A 296 20.97 -19.80 5.58
C VAL A 296 19.46 -19.89 5.82
N ARG A 297 18.80 -21.03 5.56
CA ARG A 297 17.40 -21.24 5.99
C ARG A 297 17.24 -21.16 7.51
N GLU A 298 18.13 -21.78 8.29
CA GLU A 298 18.11 -21.72 9.76
C GLU A 298 18.21 -20.29 10.32
N PHE A 299 19.05 -19.45 9.70
CA PHE A 299 19.22 -18.05 10.10
C PHE A 299 18.12 -17.14 9.54
N VAL A 300 17.99 -17.08 8.22
CA VAL A 300 17.18 -16.10 7.48
C VAL A 300 15.70 -16.42 7.55
N VAL A 301 15.29 -17.69 7.43
CA VAL A 301 13.86 -18.07 7.41
C VAL A 301 13.39 -18.44 8.81
N ASP A 302 14.18 -19.24 9.53
CA ASP A 302 13.85 -19.81 10.84
C ASP A 302 14.15 -18.86 12.01
N GLY A 303 14.94 -17.79 11.82
CA GLY A 303 15.18 -16.72 12.80
C GLY A 303 16.17 -17.04 13.92
N ARG A 304 17.10 -17.98 13.71
CA ARG A 304 17.98 -18.48 14.80
C ARG A 304 19.34 -17.78 14.90
N HIS A 305 19.49 -16.57 14.36
CA HIS A 305 20.72 -15.78 14.47
C HIS A 305 20.48 -14.53 15.33
N GLU A 306 21.26 -14.32 16.40
CA GLU A 306 20.96 -13.24 17.36
C GLU A 306 21.08 -11.83 16.77
N ALA A 307 21.89 -11.65 15.72
CA ALA A 307 22.06 -10.36 15.04
C ALA A 307 21.05 -10.08 13.90
N LEU A 308 20.26 -11.07 13.46
CA LEU A 308 19.30 -10.90 12.34
C LEU A 308 17.93 -11.47 12.68
N LEU A 309 16.89 -10.66 12.49
CA LEU A 309 15.50 -11.11 12.58
C LEU A 309 15.16 -11.97 11.36
N GLY A 310 14.72 -13.21 11.57
CA GLY A 310 14.30 -14.06 10.47
C GLY A 310 12.91 -13.72 9.93
N VAL A 311 12.59 -14.23 8.74
CA VAL A 311 11.29 -14.07 8.07
C VAL A 311 10.13 -14.32 9.04
N ARG A 312 10.14 -15.41 9.80
CA ARG A 312 9.06 -15.74 10.77
C ARG A 312 8.89 -14.76 11.93
N ASP A 313 9.92 -13.99 12.28
CA ASP A 313 9.81 -12.95 13.33
C ASP A 313 9.33 -11.63 12.74
N ILE A 314 9.63 -11.37 11.46
CA ILE A 314 9.09 -10.22 10.72
C ILE A 314 7.61 -10.46 10.38
N GLU A 315 7.22 -11.65 9.93
CA GLU A 315 5.80 -12.05 9.77
C GLU A 315 5.01 -11.84 11.07
N ARG A 316 5.56 -12.27 12.21
CA ARG A 316 4.92 -12.07 13.52
C ARG A 316 4.80 -10.59 13.92
N ARG A 317 5.65 -9.71 13.38
CA ARG A 317 5.49 -8.25 13.52
C ARG A 317 4.36 -7.72 12.62
N ILE A 318 4.23 -8.23 11.40
CA ILE A 318 3.09 -7.93 10.50
C ILE A 318 1.78 -8.35 11.16
N ASP A 319 1.65 -9.59 11.66
CA ASP A 319 0.48 -10.08 12.42
C ASP A 319 0.14 -9.20 13.64
N THR A 320 1.16 -8.57 14.24
CA THR A 320 0.98 -7.71 15.42
C THR A 320 0.62 -6.28 15.02
N ALA A 321 1.12 -5.81 13.89
CA ALA A 321 0.72 -4.56 13.28
C ALA A 321 -0.75 -4.62 12.81
N ASP A 322 -1.16 -5.70 12.15
CA ASP A 322 -2.55 -5.97 11.74
C ASP A 322 -3.51 -5.92 12.92
N ARG A 323 -3.23 -6.69 13.99
CA ARG A 323 -4.09 -6.70 15.20
C ARG A 323 -4.14 -5.32 15.87
N SER A 324 -3.04 -4.57 15.86
CA SER A 324 -3.03 -3.17 16.32
C SER A 324 -3.84 -2.24 15.41
N PHE A 325 -3.90 -2.56 14.11
CA PHE A 325 -4.63 -1.79 13.10
C PHE A 325 -6.14 -2.02 13.21
N HIS A 326 -6.58 -3.28 13.35
CA HIS A 326 -7.97 -3.63 13.66
C HIS A 326 -8.42 -3.07 15.01
N ALA A 327 -7.55 -3.08 16.03
CA ALA A 327 -7.79 -2.43 17.32
C ALA A 327 -7.81 -0.88 17.27
N CYS A 328 -7.80 -0.27 16.08
CA CYS A 328 -7.74 1.17 15.82
C CYS A 328 -6.53 1.92 16.42
N ALA A 329 -5.48 1.23 16.88
CA ALA A 329 -4.21 1.80 17.34
C ALA A 329 -3.32 2.22 16.15
N PHE A 330 -3.88 3.01 15.23
CA PHE A 330 -3.33 3.26 13.89
C PHE A 330 -1.88 3.77 13.88
N ASN A 331 -1.49 4.60 14.86
CA ASN A 331 -0.12 5.14 14.94
C ASN A 331 0.91 4.06 15.30
N ASP A 332 0.52 3.11 16.15
CA ASP A 332 1.41 2.06 16.63
C ASP A 332 1.47 0.90 15.63
N ALA A 333 0.35 0.60 14.96
CA ALA A 333 0.31 -0.24 13.77
C ALA A 333 1.21 0.30 12.64
N ASN A 334 1.10 1.60 12.32
CA ASN A 334 1.95 2.28 11.32
C ASN A 334 3.43 2.38 11.73
N ARG A 335 3.76 2.20 13.02
CA ARG A 335 5.15 2.07 13.47
C ARG A 335 5.61 0.62 13.30
N ALA A 336 4.87 -0.33 13.85
CA ALA A 336 5.19 -1.76 13.82
C ALA A 336 5.35 -2.30 12.40
N ILE A 337 4.53 -1.87 11.43
CA ILE A 337 4.67 -2.33 10.03
C ILE A 337 5.92 -1.75 9.34
N ARG A 338 6.31 -0.50 9.64
CA ARG A 338 7.57 0.09 9.13
C ARG A 338 8.81 -0.48 9.82
N ASP A 339 8.66 -0.91 11.07
CA ASP A 339 9.68 -1.63 11.84
C ASP A 339 9.76 -3.12 11.46
N ALA A 340 8.82 -3.61 10.63
CA ALA A 340 8.87 -4.90 9.95
C ALA A 340 9.44 -4.76 8.52
N GLU A 341 8.95 -3.78 7.75
CA GLU A 341 9.47 -3.32 6.43
C GLU A 341 11.00 -3.17 6.46
N ARG A 342 11.54 -2.32 7.34
CA ARG A 342 13.00 -2.10 7.44
C ARG A 342 13.77 -3.35 7.86
N ALA A 343 13.21 -4.17 8.74
CA ALA A 343 13.83 -5.45 9.10
C ALA A 343 13.84 -6.43 7.92
N GLY A 344 12.84 -6.35 7.03
CA GLY A 344 12.83 -7.04 5.74
C GLY A 344 13.91 -6.53 4.79
N ASP A 345 14.05 -5.21 4.63
CA ASP A 345 15.10 -4.63 3.77
C ASP A 345 16.52 -4.98 4.25
N ASP A 346 16.76 -4.94 5.55
CA ASP A 346 18.07 -5.28 6.13
C ASP A 346 18.36 -6.79 6.00
N LEU A 347 17.36 -7.66 6.16
CA LEU A 347 17.47 -9.10 5.92
C LEU A 347 17.68 -9.42 4.42
N LEU A 348 16.99 -8.70 3.53
CA LEU A 348 17.17 -8.79 2.08
C LEU A 348 18.60 -8.40 1.68
N MET A 349 19.15 -7.34 2.28
CA MET A 349 20.52 -6.90 2.05
C MET A 349 21.55 -7.96 2.46
N ALA A 350 21.32 -8.68 3.58
CA ALA A 350 22.16 -9.81 3.99
C ALA A 350 22.08 -11.00 3.01
N VAL A 351 20.90 -11.28 2.45
CA VAL A 351 20.70 -12.37 1.48
C VAL A 351 21.30 -12.06 0.10
N ASP A 352 21.11 -10.84 -0.41
CA ASP A 352 21.71 -10.39 -1.69
C ASP A 352 23.25 -10.35 -1.60
N PHE A 353 23.79 -9.92 -0.44
CA PHE A 353 25.22 -10.01 -0.15
C PHE A 353 25.73 -11.46 -0.23
N LEU A 354 25.06 -12.43 0.41
CA LEU A 354 25.45 -13.85 0.31
C LEU A 354 25.38 -14.39 -1.12
N GLY A 355 24.38 -13.97 -1.90
CA GLY A 355 24.29 -14.29 -3.33
C GLY A 355 25.48 -13.74 -4.13
N GLY A 356 25.93 -12.53 -3.80
CA GLY A 356 27.16 -11.92 -4.34
C GLY A 356 28.44 -12.68 -3.95
N VAL A 357 28.51 -13.19 -2.71
CA VAL A 357 29.63 -14.02 -2.25
C VAL A 357 29.66 -15.36 -2.99
N THR A 358 28.53 -16.08 -3.09
CA THR A 358 28.49 -17.36 -3.83
C THR A 358 28.80 -17.18 -5.32
N GLY A 359 28.26 -16.15 -5.97
CA GLY A 359 28.61 -15.84 -7.36
C GLY A 359 30.09 -15.49 -7.57
N THR A 360 30.74 -14.89 -6.56
CA THR A 360 32.18 -14.61 -6.58
C THR A 360 33.02 -15.88 -6.39
N ILE A 361 32.54 -16.83 -5.58
CA ILE A 361 33.12 -18.16 -5.42
C ILE A 361 32.98 -18.99 -6.72
N ASP A 362 31.83 -18.94 -7.39
CA ASP A 362 31.61 -19.60 -8.69
C ASP A 362 32.50 -19.02 -9.81
N HIS A 363 32.92 -17.76 -9.70
CA HIS A 363 33.93 -17.13 -10.55
C HIS A 363 35.38 -17.41 -10.10
N GLY A 364 35.58 -18.17 -9.02
CA GLY A 364 36.86 -18.73 -8.57
C GLY A 364 37.78 -17.79 -7.79
N SER A 365 37.56 -16.47 -7.84
CA SER A 365 38.26 -15.48 -6.99
C SER A 365 37.61 -14.11 -7.11
N GLY A 366 37.72 -13.28 -6.08
CA GLY A 366 37.31 -11.89 -6.12
C GLY A 366 37.21 -11.23 -4.75
N ARG A 367 36.53 -10.09 -4.70
CA ARG A 367 36.21 -9.37 -3.46
C ARG A 367 34.74 -8.96 -3.45
N VAL A 368 34.10 -9.07 -2.28
CA VAL A 368 32.72 -8.61 -2.06
C VAL A 368 32.68 -7.73 -0.82
N LYS A 369 32.30 -6.46 -0.98
CA LYS A 369 32.13 -5.54 0.14
C LYS A 369 30.92 -5.96 1.00
N VAL A 370 31.12 -6.03 2.30
CA VAL A 370 30.08 -6.18 3.33
C VAL A 370 29.28 -4.87 3.40
N PRO A 371 27.95 -4.89 3.23
CA PRO A 371 27.11 -3.71 3.44
C PRO A 371 27.06 -3.33 4.92
N GLU A 372 27.03 -2.03 5.24
CA GLU A 372 27.09 -1.48 6.61
C GLU A 372 25.94 -1.93 7.55
N ARG A 373 24.94 -2.66 7.04
CA ARG A 373 23.80 -3.20 7.81
C ARG A 373 23.86 -4.72 7.99
N VAL A 374 24.84 -5.40 7.41
CA VAL A 374 25.08 -6.83 7.61
C VAL A 374 26.07 -6.96 8.76
N ASP A 375 25.65 -7.64 9.84
CA ASP A 375 26.44 -7.74 11.07
C ASP A 375 27.65 -8.68 10.90
N ASP A 376 28.83 -8.24 11.40
CA ASP A 376 30.08 -8.99 11.32
C ASP A 376 29.97 -10.41 11.91
N ALA A 377 29.15 -10.62 12.95
CA ALA A 377 28.96 -11.93 13.55
C ALA A 377 28.22 -12.89 12.60
N PHE A 378 27.24 -12.40 11.83
CA PHE A 378 26.54 -13.20 10.82
C PHE A 378 27.50 -13.63 9.70
N VAL A 379 28.39 -12.73 9.30
CA VAL A 379 29.45 -13.05 8.32
C VAL A 379 30.41 -14.10 8.89
N ALA A 380 30.89 -13.91 10.13
CA ALA A 380 31.83 -14.81 10.78
C ALA A 380 31.26 -16.23 11.00
N ASP A 381 29.96 -16.39 11.27
CA ASP A 381 29.32 -17.70 11.44
C ASP A 381 29.09 -18.45 10.11
N LEU A 382 29.15 -17.75 8.96
CA LEU A 382 28.97 -18.32 7.63
C LEU A 382 30.28 -18.57 6.85
N VAL A 383 31.34 -17.79 7.10
CA VAL A 383 32.65 -17.97 6.44
C VAL A 383 33.17 -19.43 6.52
N PRO A 384 33.20 -20.11 7.70
CA PRO A 384 33.69 -21.49 7.78
C PRO A 384 32.87 -22.50 6.97
N ILE A 385 31.57 -22.24 6.78
CA ILE A 385 30.67 -23.10 6.01
C ILE A 385 30.90 -22.91 4.51
N LEU A 386 31.14 -21.67 4.07
CA LEU A 386 31.51 -21.34 2.69
C LEU A 386 32.88 -21.94 2.34
N GLU A 387 33.89 -21.80 3.20
CA GLU A 387 35.21 -22.43 3.00
C GLU A 387 35.09 -23.96 2.88
N GLN A 388 34.36 -24.60 3.80
CA GLN A 388 34.21 -26.05 3.83
C GLN A 388 33.38 -26.59 2.65
N GLN A 389 32.33 -25.90 2.23
CA GLN A 389 31.46 -26.35 1.13
C GLN A 389 32.13 -26.19 -0.23
N TYR A 390 32.79 -25.06 -0.48
CA TYR A 390 33.33 -24.72 -1.81
C TYR A 390 34.83 -25.01 -1.94
N THR A 391 35.53 -25.38 -0.86
CA THR A 391 36.97 -25.67 -0.85
C THR A 391 37.82 -24.48 -1.34
N VAL A 392 37.46 -23.29 -0.88
CA VAL A 392 38.14 -22.00 -1.15
C VAL A 392 38.61 -21.37 0.16
N GLY A 393 39.62 -20.51 0.11
CA GLY A 393 40.01 -19.70 1.27
C GLY A 393 39.23 -18.38 1.28
N ILE A 394 38.66 -18.01 2.42
CA ILE A 394 37.80 -16.84 2.56
C ILE A 394 38.27 -16.00 3.76
N GLU A 395 38.93 -14.88 3.46
CA GLU A 395 39.43 -13.95 4.48
C GLU A 395 38.52 -12.71 4.56
N LEU A 396 38.19 -12.28 5.78
CA LEU A 396 37.48 -11.02 6.04
C LEU A 396 38.51 -9.91 6.31
N ASP A 397 38.70 -9.03 5.33
CA ASP A 397 39.62 -7.90 5.34
C ASP A 397 38.84 -6.60 5.59
N ALA A 398 38.65 -6.27 6.88
CA ALA A 398 37.76 -5.20 7.35
C ALA A 398 36.33 -5.32 6.78
N ASP A 399 35.93 -4.45 5.86
CA ASP A 399 34.61 -4.43 5.22
C ASP A 399 34.57 -5.17 3.85
N GLU A 400 35.59 -5.98 3.50
CA GLU A 400 35.57 -6.83 2.31
C GLU A 400 35.80 -8.31 2.63
N ILE A 401 34.96 -9.19 2.08
CA ILE A 401 35.29 -10.61 1.94
C ILE A 401 36.20 -10.79 0.73
N VAL A 402 37.38 -11.39 0.94
CA VAL A 402 38.34 -11.75 -0.10
C VAL A 402 38.28 -13.26 -0.37
N VAL A 403 37.83 -13.64 -1.56
CA VAL A 403 37.74 -15.05 -1.99
C VAL A 403 39.02 -15.42 -2.74
N SER A 404 39.82 -16.30 -2.13
CA SER A 404 41.06 -16.84 -2.69
C SER A 404 40.84 -18.28 -3.18
N GLY A 405 40.99 -18.48 -4.48
CA GLY A 405 40.58 -19.71 -5.15
C GLY A 405 41.33 -20.97 -4.72
N GLY A 406 40.55 -22.01 -4.38
CA GLY A 406 40.99 -23.40 -4.49
C GLY A 406 41.14 -23.82 -5.96
N GLU A 407 41.70 -25.02 -6.21
CA GLU A 407 41.93 -25.48 -7.58
C GLU A 407 40.61 -25.59 -8.37
N PRO A 408 40.49 -24.98 -9.57
CA PRO A 408 39.25 -24.97 -10.32
C PRO A 408 38.88 -26.39 -10.75
N SER A 409 37.71 -26.86 -10.30
CA SER A 409 37.21 -28.22 -10.55
C SER A 409 37.04 -28.49 -12.05
N GLN A 410 38.05 -29.14 -12.64
CA GLN A 410 38.24 -29.22 -14.09
C GLN A 410 37.35 -30.28 -14.75
N SER A 411 36.04 -30.03 -14.81
CA SER A 411 35.02 -30.88 -15.44
C SER A 411 35.08 -30.84 -16.98
N GLY A 412 36.23 -31.19 -17.58
CA GLY A 412 36.49 -31.00 -19.02
C GLY A 412 37.50 -31.95 -19.66
N GLY A 413 37.78 -33.11 -19.07
CA GLY A 413 38.84 -34.01 -19.55
C GLY A 413 38.57 -34.68 -20.90
N ARG A 414 39.18 -34.18 -22.00
CA ARG A 414 39.28 -34.92 -23.27
C ARG A 414 40.49 -34.57 -24.15
N GLY A 415 41.38 -35.55 -24.34
CA GLY A 415 42.17 -35.71 -25.57
C GLY A 415 43.50 -34.93 -25.69
N SER A 416 44.60 -35.53 -25.28
CA SER A 416 45.95 -35.04 -25.61
C SER A 416 46.35 -35.36 -27.06
N ALA A 417 47.00 -34.41 -27.75
CA ALA A 417 47.85 -34.67 -28.92
C ALA A 417 48.92 -33.56 -29.07
N PRO A 418 50.23 -33.88 -29.02
CA PRO A 418 51.29 -32.90 -29.24
C PRO A 418 51.75 -32.85 -30.70
N SER A 419 52.13 -31.67 -31.17
CA SER A 419 52.96 -31.47 -32.38
C SER A 419 53.75 -30.16 -32.23
N GLY A 420 54.91 -30.04 -32.88
CA GLY A 420 55.81 -28.90 -32.63
C GLY A 420 56.87 -28.66 -33.71
N GLY A 421 57.69 -27.63 -33.45
CA GLY A 421 58.69 -27.09 -34.38
C GLY A 421 58.15 -25.92 -35.22
N GLY A 422 58.93 -24.89 -35.54
CA GLY A 422 60.29 -24.59 -35.07
C GLY A 422 61.00 -23.49 -35.88
N GLY A 423 61.76 -22.63 -35.20
CA GLY A 423 62.57 -21.55 -35.80
C GLY A 423 61.79 -20.26 -36.14
N GLY A 424 62.39 -19.07 -36.11
CA GLY A 424 63.76 -18.73 -35.68
C GLY A 424 64.14 -17.25 -35.89
N SER A 425 65.34 -16.88 -35.44
CA SER A 425 66.10 -15.65 -35.77
C SER A 425 65.69 -14.27 -35.18
N ARG A 426 66.54 -13.77 -34.27
CA ARG A 426 66.96 -12.35 -34.05
C ARG A 426 67.66 -11.78 -35.32
N PRO A 427 68.05 -10.48 -35.49
CA PRO A 427 68.49 -9.44 -34.49
C PRO A 427 67.93 -8.00 -34.76
N ALA A 428 68.39 -6.85 -34.23
CA ALA A 428 68.87 -6.39 -32.89
C ALA A 428 69.01 -4.83 -32.89
N GLY A 429 69.09 -4.19 -31.71
CA GLY A 429 69.47 -2.77 -31.54
C GLY A 429 68.55 -1.98 -30.58
N GLY A 430 69.02 -1.02 -29.76
CA GLY A 430 70.40 -0.66 -29.42
C GLY A 430 70.57 0.79 -28.90
N GLY A 431 71.05 0.98 -27.67
CA GLY A 431 71.21 2.29 -26.99
C GLY A 431 69.99 2.66 -26.12
N SER A 432 70.05 3.18 -24.87
CA SER A 432 71.08 3.92 -24.10
C SER A 432 71.38 5.33 -24.64
N GLY A 433 71.24 6.43 -23.88
CA GLY A 433 70.77 6.60 -22.49
C GLY A 433 70.91 8.08 -22.02
N SER A 434 70.93 8.30 -20.69
CA SER A 434 71.36 9.53 -19.96
C SER A 434 70.37 10.67 -19.68
N GLU A 435 70.07 10.85 -18.37
CA GLU A 435 69.93 12.13 -17.63
C GLU A 435 71.32 12.83 -17.49
N PRO A 436 71.55 14.06 -16.91
CA PRO A 436 70.80 14.72 -15.81
C PRO A 436 70.80 16.29 -15.70
N GLU A 437 70.17 16.82 -14.62
CA GLU A 437 70.45 18.08 -13.84
C GLU A 437 70.55 19.48 -14.54
N ALA A 438 70.39 20.67 -13.90
CA ALA A 438 69.68 21.14 -12.69
C ALA A 438 69.70 22.70 -12.61
N SER A 439 68.85 23.33 -11.77
CA SER A 439 68.79 24.80 -11.44
C SER A 439 68.36 25.76 -12.58
N GLY A 440 67.85 26.99 -12.39
CA GLY A 440 67.50 27.81 -11.21
C GLY A 440 66.67 29.08 -11.61
N PRO A 441 66.20 29.94 -10.66
CA PRO A 441 65.14 30.97 -10.88
C PRO A 441 65.68 32.44 -10.92
N PRO A 442 64.90 33.56 -10.80
CA PRO A 442 63.43 33.78 -10.80
C PRO A 442 62.94 34.94 -11.73
N SER A 443 61.62 35.22 -11.79
CA SER A 443 61.06 36.60 -11.85
C SER A 443 59.54 36.65 -11.54
N SER A 444 59.00 37.84 -11.28
CA SER A 444 57.63 38.06 -10.76
C SER A 444 56.62 38.57 -11.80
N GLY A 445 55.33 38.26 -11.61
CA GLY A 445 54.17 38.80 -12.33
C GLY A 445 52.88 38.51 -11.56
N ASP A 446 51.86 39.35 -11.68
CA ASP A 446 50.69 39.40 -10.76
C ASP A 446 49.34 39.18 -11.49
N SER A 447 48.33 38.80 -10.71
CA SER A 447 46.89 38.96 -10.93
C SER A 447 46.13 38.01 -11.88
N THR A 448 45.41 37.07 -11.24
CA THR A 448 44.04 36.60 -11.56
C THR A 448 43.72 36.08 -12.97
N GLY A 449 43.53 34.76 -13.09
CA GLY A 449 42.84 34.10 -14.21
C GLY A 449 42.42 32.67 -13.85
N SER A 450 41.28 32.20 -14.37
CA SER A 450 40.80 30.81 -14.22
C SER A 450 41.39 29.89 -15.32
N SER A 451 41.42 28.57 -15.10
CA SER A 451 42.06 27.53 -15.96
C SER A 451 43.61 27.58 -15.95
N ARG A 452 44.40 26.51 -16.18
CA ARG A 452 44.22 25.06 -16.48
C ARG A 452 45.59 24.36 -16.26
N GLU A 453 45.81 23.04 -16.18
CA GLU A 453 45.01 21.79 -16.11
C GLU A 453 45.92 20.68 -15.49
N ARG A 454 45.36 19.49 -15.20
CA ARG A 454 46.01 18.16 -15.41
C ARG A 454 47.24 17.76 -14.57
N GLY A 455 46.97 17.17 -13.40
CA GLY A 455 47.69 15.95 -12.97
C GLY A 455 46.98 14.72 -13.55
N GLY A 456 47.71 13.74 -14.08
CA GLY A 456 47.13 12.64 -14.88
C GLY A 456 46.58 11.47 -14.06
N GLY A 457 45.36 11.58 -13.53
CA GLY A 457 44.55 10.45 -13.06
C GLY A 457 43.37 10.17 -14.01
N ARG A 458 43.02 8.89 -14.22
CA ARG A 458 41.70 8.53 -14.75
C ARG A 458 40.74 8.47 -13.56
N GLU A 459 40.11 9.60 -13.24
CA GLU A 459 39.00 9.62 -12.30
C GLU A 459 37.80 8.93 -12.95
N GLN A 460 37.68 7.62 -12.72
CA GLN A 460 36.44 6.90 -12.95
C GLN A 460 35.43 7.39 -11.91
N LEU A 461 34.58 8.35 -12.31
CA LEU A 461 33.42 8.75 -11.52
C LEU A 461 32.60 7.50 -11.18
N THR A 462 32.23 7.34 -9.91
CA THR A 462 31.36 6.24 -9.51
C THR A 462 29.96 6.48 -10.09
N PRO A 463 29.13 5.42 -10.29
CA PRO A 463 27.78 5.58 -10.83
C PRO A 463 26.91 6.57 -10.03
N ASP A 464 27.19 6.71 -8.74
CA ASP A 464 26.53 7.62 -7.79
C ASP A 464 26.81 9.10 -8.13
N ALA A 465 28.02 9.41 -8.63
CA ALA A 465 28.45 10.76 -8.99
C ALA A 465 27.87 11.26 -10.33
N VAL A 466 27.16 10.40 -11.07
CA VAL A 466 26.46 10.70 -12.33
C VAL A 466 25.06 10.07 -12.36
N ALA A 467 24.48 9.81 -11.19
CA ALA A 467 23.22 9.09 -11.05
C ALA A 467 22.04 9.81 -11.71
N ASP A 468 21.96 11.14 -11.56
CA ASP A 468 20.94 11.98 -12.19
C ASP A 468 21.07 11.98 -13.73
N GLU A 469 22.29 12.08 -14.26
CA GLU A 469 22.53 11.99 -15.71
C GLU A 469 22.15 10.60 -16.27
N ILE A 470 22.43 9.52 -15.53
CA ILE A 470 22.05 8.16 -15.94
C ILE A 470 20.53 7.98 -15.91
N LEU A 471 19.84 8.46 -14.87
CA LEU A 471 18.38 8.45 -14.79
C LEU A 471 17.73 9.32 -15.88
N PHE A 472 18.38 10.42 -16.29
CA PHE A 472 17.94 11.24 -17.41
C PHE A 472 18.04 10.49 -18.75
N VAL A 473 19.16 9.80 -19.04
CA VAL A 473 19.29 9.00 -20.27
C VAL A 473 18.29 7.83 -20.28
N LEU A 474 18.10 7.13 -19.15
CA LEU A 474 17.06 6.08 -19.05
C LEU A 474 15.65 6.63 -19.29
N ARG A 475 15.36 7.88 -18.90
CA ARG A 475 14.08 8.53 -19.20
C ARG A 475 13.92 8.86 -20.68
N GLU A 476 14.95 9.44 -21.32
CA GLU A 476 14.94 9.75 -22.76
C GLU A 476 14.81 8.51 -23.67
N LEU A 477 15.14 7.32 -23.16
CA LEU A 477 14.94 6.04 -23.84
C LEU A 477 13.50 5.49 -23.71
N ASP A 478 12.78 5.85 -22.63
CA ASP A 478 11.38 5.44 -22.38
C ASP A 478 10.46 5.99 -23.48
N ASP A 479 10.65 7.26 -23.84
CA ASP A 479 9.90 7.98 -24.89
C ASP A 479 10.25 7.53 -26.34
N ARG A 480 11.19 6.59 -26.52
CA ARG A 480 11.73 6.15 -27.84
C ARG A 480 11.62 4.64 -28.11
N GLY A 481 10.95 3.88 -27.23
CA GLY A 481 10.93 2.41 -27.24
C GLY A 481 10.24 1.74 -28.44
N GLY A 482 10.91 0.72 -29.00
CA GLY A 482 10.35 -0.18 -30.00
C GLY A 482 9.89 -1.54 -29.44
N ASN A 483 9.62 -2.50 -30.33
CA ASN A 483 9.29 -3.87 -29.94
C ASN A 483 10.56 -4.65 -29.52
N GLY A 484 10.99 -4.48 -28.27
CA GLY A 484 12.04 -5.29 -27.64
C GLY A 484 13.43 -4.65 -27.55
N ALA A 485 13.64 -3.48 -28.18
CA ALA A 485 14.90 -2.74 -28.09
C ALA A 485 14.67 -1.22 -28.03
N VAL A 486 15.68 -0.50 -27.55
CA VAL A 486 15.84 0.96 -27.65
C VAL A 486 17.20 1.30 -28.25
N GLU A 487 17.23 2.31 -29.12
CA GLU A 487 18.45 2.92 -29.64
C GLU A 487 18.38 4.43 -29.42
N CYS A 488 19.48 5.05 -28.99
CA CYS A 488 19.65 6.49 -29.09
C CYS A 488 21.00 6.86 -29.73
N GLN A 489 20.95 7.80 -30.68
CA GLN A 489 22.15 8.51 -31.13
C GLN A 489 22.63 9.40 -30.00
N THR A 490 23.87 9.21 -29.53
CA THR A 490 24.41 9.89 -28.35
C THR A 490 24.61 11.39 -28.57
N GLU A 491 24.64 11.82 -29.83
CA GLU A 491 24.68 13.22 -30.27
C GLU A 491 23.31 13.92 -30.24
N LEU A 492 22.21 13.17 -30.06
CA LEU A 492 20.85 13.69 -29.82
C LEU A 492 20.50 13.74 -28.33
N LEU A 493 21.45 13.42 -27.45
CA LEU A 493 21.35 13.63 -26.01
C LEU A 493 21.92 15.02 -25.63
N PRO A 494 21.42 15.69 -24.59
CA PRO A 494 22.01 16.95 -24.11
C PRO A 494 23.49 16.81 -23.78
N GLU A 495 24.31 17.84 -24.08
CA GLU A 495 25.77 17.84 -23.87
C GLU A 495 26.19 17.51 -22.43
N ALA A 496 25.34 17.79 -21.45
CA ALA A 496 25.54 17.41 -20.05
C ALA A 496 25.48 15.89 -19.80
N VAL A 497 24.77 15.09 -20.60
CA VAL A 497 24.67 13.63 -20.45
C VAL A 497 25.31 12.86 -21.63
N ALA A 498 25.54 13.53 -22.76
CA ALA A 498 26.32 13.05 -23.90
C ALA A 498 27.84 13.02 -23.59
N ARG A 499 28.21 12.34 -22.51
CA ARG A 499 29.59 12.19 -22.01
C ARG A 499 29.93 10.71 -21.88
N ARG A 500 31.16 10.33 -22.23
CA ARG A 500 31.60 8.93 -22.15
C ARG A 500 31.59 8.42 -20.71
N GLU A 501 31.88 9.34 -19.78
CA GLU A 501 31.88 9.18 -18.33
C GLU A 501 30.47 8.91 -17.75
N VAL A 502 29.39 9.16 -18.51
CA VAL A 502 28.01 8.81 -18.15
C VAL A 502 27.57 7.53 -18.88
N LEU A 503 27.91 7.42 -20.17
CA LEU A 503 27.50 6.32 -21.04
C LEU A 503 28.21 4.99 -20.73
N GLU A 504 29.49 5.00 -20.29
CA GLU A 504 30.19 3.77 -19.90
C GLU A 504 29.66 3.16 -18.58
N PRO A 505 29.39 3.95 -17.50
CA PRO A 505 28.68 3.44 -16.34
C PRO A 505 27.26 2.94 -16.63
N LEU A 506 26.48 3.66 -17.45
CA LEU A 506 25.14 3.21 -17.89
C LEU A 506 25.22 1.87 -18.65
N ALA A 507 26.10 1.76 -19.64
CA ALA A 507 26.30 0.51 -20.39
C ALA A 507 26.76 -0.63 -19.46
N THR A 508 27.59 -0.33 -18.47
CA THR A 508 28.07 -1.31 -17.47
C THR A 508 26.97 -1.74 -16.51
N PHE A 509 26.07 -0.83 -16.10
CA PHE A 509 24.89 -1.14 -15.30
C PHE A 509 23.93 -2.05 -16.05
N CYS A 510 23.55 -1.69 -17.28
CA CYS A 510 22.61 -2.47 -18.09
C CYS A 510 23.14 -3.89 -18.41
N ARG A 511 24.45 -4.04 -18.69
CA ARG A 511 25.09 -5.35 -18.89
C ARG A 511 25.07 -6.27 -17.68
N ARG A 512 24.84 -5.75 -16.47
CA ARG A 512 24.68 -6.54 -15.24
C ARG A 512 23.24 -7.00 -15.00
N GLN A 513 22.26 -6.56 -15.81
CA GLN A 513 20.84 -6.93 -15.70
C GLN A 513 20.52 -8.09 -16.64
N THR A 514 21.27 -9.19 -16.56
CA THR A 514 21.24 -10.32 -17.52
C THR A 514 19.92 -11.10 -17.55
N ASP A 515 19.05 -10.88 -16.57
CA ASP A 515 17.69 -11.41 -16.49
C ASP A 515 16.66 -10.57 -17.28
N LEU A 516 17.02 -9.34 -17.64
CA LEU A 516 16.15 -8.33 -18.26
C LEU A 516 16.68 -7.89 -19.64
N VAL A 517 18.00 -7.83 -19.79
CA VAL A 517 18.72 -7.25 -20.93
C VAL A 517 19.51 -8.35 -21.63
N ALA A 518 19.22 -8.57 -22.91
CA ALA A 518 19.87 -9.56 -23.76
C ALA A 518 21.22 -9.05 -24.31
N SER A 519 21.29 -7.78 -24.74
CA SER A 519 22.53 -7.16 -25.21
C SER A 519 22.57 -5.64 -24.97
N VAL A 520 23.78 -5.08 -24.94
CA VAL A 520 24.01 -3.63 -24.76
C VAL A 520 25.18 -3.19 -25.63
N THR A 521 24.88 -2.45 -26.69
CA THR A 521 25.89 -1.88 -27.60
C THR A 521 26.13 -0.43 -27.25
N LEU A 522 27.40 -0.06 -27.03
CA LEU A 522 27.85 1.32 -26.99
C LEU A 522 28.93 1.44 -28.06
N GLN A 523 28.71 2.29 -29.06
CA GLN A 523 29.62 2.38 -30.20
C GLN A 523 31.03 2.82 -29.76
N GLU A 524 32.06 2.16 -30.31
CA GLU A 524 33.44 2.52 -30.02
C GLU A 524 33.74 3.96 -30.49
N ASN A 525 34.16 4.81 -29.54
CA ASN A 525 34.36 6.26 -29.66
C ASN A 525 33.10 7.14 -29.56
N ALA A 526 31.95 6.61 -29.13
CA ALA A 526 30.84 7.45 -28.69
C ALA A 526 31.24 8.30 -27.46
N PRO A 527 30.79 9.56 -27.34
CA PRO A 527 30.05 10.33 -28.35
C PRO A 527 30.98 11.04 -29.38
N PRO A 528 30.57 11.20 -30.65
CA PRO A 528 29.30 10.80 -31.25
C PRO A 528 29.24 9.31 -31.62
N GLY A 529 28.04 8.75 -31.65
CA GLY A 529 27.75 7.37 -32.02
C GLY A 529 26.34 6.97 -31.59
N PHE A 530 26.09 5.66 -31.45
CA PHE A 530 24.85 5.14 -30.89
C PHE A 530 25.06 4.35 -29.59
N PHE A 531 24.01 4.31 -28.78
CA PHE A 531 23.85 3.46 -27.60
C PHE A 531 22.53 2.69 -27.73
N GLU A 532 22.56 1.38 -27.52
CA GLU A 532 21.47 0.45 -27.77
C GLU A 532 21.33 -0.54 -26.62
N ILE A 533 20.09 -0.84 -26.24
CA ILE A 533 19.72 -1.87 -25.26
C ILE A 533 18.69 -2.79 -25.90
N GLU A 534 19.02 -4.08 -25.98
CA GLU A 534 18.12 -5.16 -26.43
C GLU A 534 17.62 -5.91 -25.18
N PHE A 535 16.32 -6.10 -25.05
CA PHE A 535 15.70 -6.75 -23.89
C PHE A 535 15.44 -8.23 -24.14
N ALA A 536 15.39 -9.02 -23.06
CA ALA A 536 15.14 -10.47 -23.13
C ALA A 536 13.75 -10.79 -23.70
N GLU A 537 13.62 -11.93 -24.39
CA GLU A 537 12.36 -12.36 -25.03
C GLU A 537 11.17 -12.32 -24.05
N GLY A 538 10.08 -11.65 -24.45
CA GLY A 538 8.91 -11.40 -23.62
C GLY A 538 8.90 -10.04 -22.89
N THR A 539 10.04 -9.35 -22.79
CA THR A 539 10.12 -8.00 -22.22
C THR A 539 9.90 -6.93 -23.30
N THR A 540 8.91 -6.04 -23.10
CA THR A 540 8.76 -4.85 -23.97
C THR A 540 9.76 -3.77 -23.59
N ALA A 541 10.17 -2.93 -24.53
CA ALA A 541 11.21 -1.94 -24.28
C ALA A 541 10.86 -0.93 -23.15
N SER A 542 9.60 -0.52 -23.03
CA SER A 542 9.13 0.36 -21.94
C SER A 542 9.05 -0.37 -20.60
N ALA A 543 8.65 -1.65 -20.56
CA ALA A 543 8.72 -2.45 -19.33
C ALA A 543 10.18 -2.67 -18.89
N GLY A 544 11.08 -2.90 -19.85
CA GLY A 544 12.52 -2.99 -19.66
C GLY A 544 13.12 -1.71 -19.11
N ILE A 545 12.90 -0.56 -19.76
CA ILE A 545 13.40 0.75 -19.31
C ILE A 545 12.82 1.15 -17.95
N SER A 546 11.51 0.96 -17.71
CA SER A 546 10.89 1.22 -16.41
C SER A 546 11.52 0.35 -15.30
N SER A 547 11.81 -0.92 -15.59
CA SER A 547 12.48 -1.83 -14.66
C SER A 547 13.94 -1.46 -14.42
N LEU A 548 14.69 -1.08 -15.47
CA LEU A 548 16.06 -0.55 -15.36
C LEU A 548 16.08 0.71 -14.49
N ARG A 549 15.13 1.64 -14.69
CA ARG A 549 15.00 2.86 -13.89
C ARG A 549 14.68 2.54 -12.44
N LYS A 550 13.71 1.64 -12.14
CA LYS A 550 13.41 1.21 -10.76
C LYS A 550 14.63 0.57 -10.08
N ARG A 551 15.37 -0.29 -10.79
CA ARG A 551 16.60 -0.92 -10.25
C ARG A 551 17.74 0.06 -10.05
N PHE A 552 17.93 1.03 -10.94
CA PHE A 552 18.95 2.05 -10.79
C PHE A 552 18.63 2.97 -9.60
N THR A 553 17.38 3.43 -9.47
CA THR A 553 16.93 4.20 -8.31
C THR A 553 17.04 3.41 -7.00
N LYS A 554 16.64 2.11 -6.94
CA LYS A 554 16.82 1.29 -5.72
C LYS A 554 18.31 1.08 -5.33
N ARG A 555 19.26 1.28 -6.27
CA ARG A 555 20.70 1.08 -6.04
C ARG A 555 21.49 2.37 -5.78
N HIS A 556 21.08 3.49 -6.37
CA HIS A 556 21.84 4.76 -6.39
C HIS A 556 21.00 6.01 -6.03
N GLY A 557 19.69 5.87 -5.79
CA GLY A 557 18.84 6.95 -5.28
C GLY A 557 18.67 6.83 -3.76
N GLY A 558 19.12 7.85 -3.02
CA GLY A 558 18.90 7.99 -1.57
C GLY A 558 17.76 8.94 -1.22
#